data_AF-R5ISB7-F1
#
_entry.id   AF-R5ISB7-F1
#
_cell.length_a   1.000
_cell.length_b   1.000
_cell.length_c   1.000
_cell.angle_alpha   90.00
_cell.angle_beta   90.00
_cell.angle_gamma   90.00
#
_symmetry.space_group_name_H-M   'P 1'
#
loop_
_entity.id
_entity.type
_entity.pdbx_description
1 polymer ?
#
loop_
_entity_poly.entity_id
_entity_poly.type
_entity_poly.pdbx_seq_one_letter_code
_entity_poly.pdbx_strand_id
1 'polypeptide(L)'
;MNCPWCGSPVMIRGSSWECGWCGDFGSLQRTPKKKSQNTAQITLTLSFVYHVDLPETWSDLKKALGQLAPKNTVLSQLLGKVLLYHISAGIQHAGALPDEKKAAELRTFLTTTTDLNLGESAEEIMRDAKRGVLFCEEAALSEADCGTFWTELLSTRPVEDYYNHVDPDGLFELFSELSSVYAYFGGKKDEEMGEAQDYRNTLEEAYHTHWQNKVLLHPDVERAKRLLAQGKFPDYEDICREILLVEYPEEVPHETAEDFDELSWERVLDDVFADDPEKGMEMWRRLLDIAEPNLKTNAKTAEKLLPDWDWLESPTDDQALPLLVALEDARFVSQIFESAYLGRLQFSVLEICRDCGEETLARHCMDLALKNPCLEEQWRKRYTQVLAAAPSSKRTKPPARALARQPVSTQKKPTGESYYQFCNVQFKEDGATYAYLTGGISLKAGDFVVVPIGDHQAEKLALVTEVFVCSTQNAPYPPEKAKFVLRKSERTAFPERTKPQHPAPKQAAAPARLNRGAQFRLCSPHRPQIRRSLRRLYNRQSHRRSSARRRQSQK
;
A
#
# COMPACT_ATOMS: atom_id res chain seq x y z
N MET A 1 -25.07 6.69 34.27
CA MET A 1 -24.81 7.88 33.43
C MET A 1 -23.92 7.43 32.29
N ASN A 2 -24.11 7.96 31.09
CA ASN A 2 -23.26 7.69 29.94
C ASN A 2 -22.47 8.95 29.61
N CYS A 3 -21.28 8.79 29.06
CA CYS A 3 -20.42 9.90 28.68
C CYS A 3 -21.15 10.75 27.62
N PRO A 4 -21.30 12.07 27.80
CA PRO A 4 -21.98 12.93 26.84
C PRO A 4 -21.23 13.02 25.51
N TRP A 5 -19.92 12.76 25.51
CA TRP A 5 -19.08 12.78 24.31
C TRP A 5 -19.16 11.49 23.49
N CYS A 6 -19.10 10.31 24.14
CA CYS A 6 -18.98 9.04 23.41
C CYS A 6 -20.08 8.00 23.70
N GLY A 7 -21.03 8.30 24.59
CA GLY A 7 -22.16 7.41 24.93
C GLY A 7 -21.80 6.18 25.76
N SER A 8 -20.51 5.97 26.08
CA SER A 8 -20.06 4.82 26.87
C SER A 8 -20.39 4.97 28.35
N PRO A 9 -20.57 3.86 29.10
CA PRO A 9 -20.78 3.91 30.55
C PRO A 9 -19.61 4.60 31.26
N VAL A 10 -19.90 5.52 32.19
CA VAL A 10 -18.86 6.21 32.97
C VAL A 10 -18.70 5.59 34.36
N MET A 11 -17.49 5.65 34.91
CA MET A 11 -17.21 5.36 36.30
C MET A 11 -17.48 6.61 37.14
N ILE A 12 -18.26 6.47 38.21
CA ILE A 12 -18.58 7.57 39.12
C ILE A 12 -17.72 7.45 40.39
N ARG A 13 -17.03 8.52 40.75
CA ARG A 13 -16.23 8.64 41.97
C ARG A 13 -16.64 9.91 42.72
N GLY A 14 -17.42 9.72 43.78
CA GLY A 14 -17.93 10.82 44.60
C GLY A 14 -18.81 11.79 43.79
N SER A 15 -18.44 13.07 43.78
CA SER A 15 -19.12 14.14 43.00
C SER A 15 -18.57 14.30 41.58
N SER A 16 -17.82 13.32 41.08
CA SER A 16 -17.23 13.34 39.75
C SER A 16 -17.49 12.04 39.00
N TRP A 17 -17.45 12.10 37.68
CA TRP A 17 -17.51 10.96 36.79
C TRP A 17 -16.34 11.01 35.81
N GLU A 18 -15.92 9.84 35.34
CA GLU A 18 -14.81 9.65 34.42
C GLU A 18 -15.17 8.54 33.42
N CYS A 19 -14.95 8.78 32.13
CA CYS A 19 -15.15 7.80 31.08
C CYS A 19 -13.86 7.02 30.84
N GLY A 20 -13.85 5.73 31.22
CA GLY A 20 -12.70 4.86 31.00
C GLY A 20 -12.41 4.52 29.52
N TRP A 21 -13.27 4.94 28.58
CA TRP A 21 -13.08 4.71 27.15
C TRP A 21 -12.40 5.89 26.44
N CYS A 22 -12.89 7.12 26.63
CA CYS A 22 -12.33 8.32 25.97
C CYS A 22 -11.55 9.26 26.89
N GLY A 23 -11.52 8.99 28.20
CA GLY A 23 -10.79 9.81 29.18
C GLY A 23 -11.49 11.11 29.58
N ASP A 24 -12.72 11.34 29.11
CA ASP A 24 -13.51 12.52 29.48
C ASP A 24 -13.98 12.43 30.94
N PHE A 25 -14.07 13.57 31.63
CA PHE A 25 -14.44 13.62 33.04
C PHE A 25 -15.24 14.88 33.37
N GLY A 26 -16.10 14.79 34.38
CA GLY A 26 -16.95 15.91 34.77
C GLY A 26 -17.45 15.82 36.20
N SER A 27 -18.06 16.91 36.68
CA SER A 27 -18.66 16.97 38.01
C SER A 27 -20.16 16.67 37.95
N LEU A 28 -20.66 15.92 38.93
CA LEU A 28 -22.08 15.71 39.16
C LEU A 28 -22.61 16.92 39.94
N GLN A 29 -23.01 17.97 39.22
CA GLN A 29 -23.63 19.15 39.81
C GLN A 29 -24.89 18.76 40.60
N ARG A 30 -24.85 18.87 41.94
CA ARG A 30 -26.05 18.95 42.78
C ARG A 30 -26.58 20.37 42.65
N THR A 31 -27.69 20.57 41.93
CA THR A 31 -28.43 21.84 41.94
C THR A 31 -28.82 22.21 43.38
N PRO A 32 -28.40 23.37 43.91
CA PRO A 32 -28.91 23.86 45.18
C PRO A 32 -30.33 24.41 44.98
N LYS A 33 -31.27 23.89 45.76
CA LYS A 33 -32.63 24.42 45.89
C LYS A 33 -32.54 25.75 46.67
N LYS A 34 -32.56 26.91 46.00
CA LYS A 34 -33.02 28.17 46.61
C LYS A 34 -33.40 29.19 45.54
N LYS A 35 -34.70 29.54 45.55
CA LYS A 35 -35.31 30.64 44.81
C LYS A 35 -34.67 31.97 45.25
N SER A 36 -34.17 32.76 44.31
CA SER A 36 -34.17 34.22 44.43
C SER A 36 -34.88 34.81 43.21
N GLN A 37 -35.88 35.64 43.48
CA GLN A 37 -36.65 36.38 42.48
C GLN A 37 -35.82 37.59 42.05
N ASN A 38 -34.99 37.41 41.03
CA ASN A 38 -34.63 38.41 40.02
C ASN A 38 -33.45 37.86 39.22
N THR A 39 -33.77 37.30 38.06
CA THR A 39 -32.78 37.11 37.00
C THR A 39 -33.51 37.51 35.73
N ALA A 40 -33.23 38.72 35.25
CA ALA A 40 -33.51 39.02 33.86
C ALA A 40 -32.88 37.89 33.04
N GLN A 41 -33.68 37.19 32.24
CA GLN A 41 -33.15 36.22 31.28
C GLN A 41 -32.34 37.01 30.26
N ILE A 42 -31.03 37.13 30.50
CA ILE A 42 -30.09 37.55 29.47
C ILE A 42 -29.94 36.35 28.56
N THR A 43 -30.74 36.31 27.50
CA THR A 43 -30.49 35.43 26.37
C THR A 43 -29.21 35.92 25.68
N LEU A 44 -28.06 35.33 26.01
CA LEU A 44 -26.83 35.53 25.26
C LEU A 44 -26.91 34.71 23.97
N THR A 45 -27.39 35.31 22.90
CA THR A 45 -27.11 34.84 21.54
C THR A 45 -25.66 35.18 21.22
N LEU A 46 -24.75 34.25 21.50
CA LEU A 46 -23.38 34.29 20.96
C LEU A 46 -23.46 33.96 19.46
N SER A 47 -23.44 34.98 18.60
CA SER A 47 -23.12 34.77 17.19
C SER A 47 -21.61 34.81 17.03
N PHE A 48 -20.98 33.65 16.88
CA PHE A 48 -19.57 33.60 16.48
C PHE A 48 -19.51 33.94 14.99
N VAL A 49 -19.01 35.13 14.67
CA VAL A 49 -18.73 35.48 13.27
C VAL A 49 -17.41 34.83 12.91
N TYR A 50 -17.45 33.78 12.08
CA TYR A 50 -16.25 33.18 11.53
C TYR A 50 -15.57 34.21 10.61
N HIS A 51 -14.35 34.61 10.95
CA HIS A 51 -13.59 35.61 10.20
C HIS A 51 -12.14 35.15 10.06
N VAL A 52 -11.57 35.40 8.89
CA VAL A 52 -10.18 35.09 8.56
C VAL A 52 -9.49 36.40 8.17
N ASP A 53 -8.37 36.69 8.84
CA ASP A 53 -7.48 37.80 8.51
C ASP A 53 -6.49 37.34 7.43
N LEU A 54 -6.67 37.81 6.19
CA LEU A 54 -5.86 37.38 5.05
C LEU A 54 -4.36 37.71 5.20
N PRO A 55 -3.95 38.91 5.64
CA PRO A 55 -2.57 39.19 6.01
C PRO A 55 -1.97 38.23 7.05
N GLU A 56 -2.70 37.90 8.12
CA GLU A 56 -2.25 36.96 9.15
C GLU A 56 -2.10 35.55 8.57
N THR A 57 -3.13 35.04 7.89
CA THR A 57 -3.08 33.75 7.18
C THR A 57 -1.91 33.68 6.19
N TRP A 58 -1.62 34.76 5.45
CA TRP A 58 -0.47 34.79 4.55
C TRP A 58 0.86 34.66 5.30
N SER A 59 0.99 35.31 6.45
CA SER A 59 2.17 35.17 7.32
C SER A 59 2.32 33.74 7.85
N ASP A 60 1.22 33.14 8.29
CA ASP A 60 1.22 31.78 8.84
C ASP A 60 1.48 30.72 7.79
N LEU A 61 0.94 30.86 6.57
CA LEU A 61 1.26 30.01 5.43
C LEU A 61 2.76 30.06 5.10
N LYS A 62 3.37 31.25 5.07
CA LYS A 62 4.83 31.40 4.85
C LYS A 62 5.64 30.74 5.95
N LYS A 63 5.20 30.86 7.21
CA LYS A 63 5.86 30.24 8.36
C LYS A 63 5.76 28.71 8.27
N ALA A 64 4.58 28.17 8.01
CA ALA A 64 4.32 26.75 7.83
C ALA A 64 5.18 26.18 6.68
N LEU A 65 5.20 26.86 5.53
CA LEU A 65 6.06 26.46 4.41
C LEU A 65 7.54 26.53 4.77
N GLY A 66 7.96 27.54 5.55
CA GLY A 66 9.33 27.67 6.03
C GLY A 66 9.78 26.53 6.96
N GLN A 67 8.83 25.90 7.68
CA GLN A 67 9.08 24.69 8.48
C GLN A 67 9.13 23.45 7.58
N LEU A 68 8.22 23.35 6.61
CA LEU A 68 8.08 22.21 5.70
C LEU A 68 9.25 22.04 4.73
N ALA A 69 9.62 23.13 4.08
CA ALA A 69 10.62 23.15 3.00
C ALA A 69 11.52 24.40 3.14
N PRO A 70 12.44 24.41 4.12
CA PRO A 70 13.27 25.56 4.40
C PRO A 70 14.07 26.00 3.16
N LYS A 71 13.99 27.30 2.82
CA LYS A 71 14.71 27.93 1.71
C LYS A 71 14.35 27.42 0.30
N ASN A 72 13.23 26.70 0.13
CA ASN A 72 12.77 26.33 -1.21
C ASN A 72 12.09 27.53 -1.89
N THR A 73 12.79 28.12 -2.87
CA THR A 73 12.32 29.31 -3.61
C THR A 73 11.17 29.01 -4.54
N VAL A 74 11.12 27.81 -5.13
CA VAL A 74 10.06 27.40 -6.07
C VAL A 74 8.72 27.31 -5.32
N LEU A 75 8.69 26.60 -4.19
CA LEU A 75 7.49 26.51 -3.36
C LEU A 75 7.04 27.88 -2.84
N SER A 76 8.00 28.72 -2.45
CA SER A 76 7.70 30.08 -1.99
C SER A 76 7.06 30.96 -3.09
N GLN A 77 7.48 30.78 -4.34
CA GLN A 77 6.90 31.49 -5.49
C GLN A 77 5.49 30.99 -5.84
N LEU A 78 5.18 29.71 -5.58
CA LEU A 78 3.89 29.10 -5.86
C LEU A 78 2.86 29.31 -4.75
N LEU A 79 3.28 29.59 -3.51
CA LEU A 79 2.40 29.65 -2.34
C LEU A 79 1.24 30.66 -2.47
N GLY A 80 1.49 31.82 -3.09
CA GLY A 80 0.43 32.81 -3.33
C GLY A 80 -0.65 32.29 -4.28
N LYS A 81 -0.25 31.54 -5.31
CA LYS A 81 -1.20 30.88 -6.23
C LYS A 81 -2.01 29.80 -5.53
N VAL A 82 -1.40 29.05 -4.61
CA VAL A 82 -2.10 28.05 -3.77
C VAL A 82 -3.16 28.70 -2.89
N LEU A 83 -2.83 29.79 -2.21
CA LEU A 83 -3.80 30.57 -1.43
C LEU A 83 -4.99 31.01 -2.31
N LEU A 84 -4.71 31.57 -3.49
CA LEU A 84 -5.76 32.06 -4.40
C LEU A 84 -6.58 30.94 -5.04
N TYR A 85 -5.99 29.76 -5.26
CA TYR A 85 -6.74 28.56 -5.65
C TYR A 85 -7.79 28.22 -4.60
N HIS A 86 -7.42 28.13 -3.32
CA HIS A 86 -8.37 27.76 -2.27
C HIS A 86 -9.44 28.84 -2.01
N ILE A 87 -9.09 30.12 -2.11
CA ILE A 87 -10.08 31.21 -2.06
C ILE A 87 -11.08 31.10 -3.22
N SER A 88 -10.60 30.94 -4.45
CA SER A 88 -11.48 30.83 -5.63
C SER A 88 -12.30 29.53 -5.63
N ALA A 89 -11.74 28.42 -5.15
CA ALA A 89 -12.46 27.17 -4.92
C ALA A 89 -13.60 27.36 -3.90
N GLY A 90 -13.35 28.09 -2.81
CA GLY A 90 -14.38 28.47 -1.85
C GLY A 90 -15.50 29.29 -2.51
N ILE A 91 -15.15 30.36 -3.24
CA ILE A 91 -16.14 31.20 -3.95
C ILE A 91 -17.00 30.36 -4.91
N GLN A 92 -16.39 29.45 -5.66
CA GLN A 92 -17.11 28.56 -6.57
C GLN A 92 -17.99 27.56 -5.81
N HIS A 93 -17.54 27.05 -4.66
CA HIS A 93 -18.32 26.15 -3.80
C HIS A 93 -19.60 26.82 -3.28
N ALA A 94 -19.53 28.10 -2.89
CA ALA A 94 -20.70 28.86 -2.44
C ALA A 94 -21.78 28.98 -3.52
N GLY A 95 -21.41 28.91 -4.80
CA GLY A 95 -22.30 29.15 -5.94
C GLY A 95 -22.82 30.58 -6.04
N ALA A 96 -22.30 31.50 -5.22
CA ALA A 96 -22.66 32.90 -5.14
C ALA A 96 -21.41 33.76 -4.93
N LEU A 97 -21.46 35.01 -5.38
CA LEU A 97 -20.36 35.94 -5.17
C LEU A 97 -20.17 36.22 -3.67
N PRO A 98 -18.91 36.43 -3.21
CA PRO A 98 -18.66 36.90 -1.87
C PRO A 98 -19.41 38.21 -1.62
N ASP A 99 -19.88 38.39 -0.38
CA ASP A 99 -20.51 39.64 0.02
C ASP A 99 -19.55 40.83 -0.17
N GLU A 100 -20.10 42.04 -0.19
CA GLU A 100 -19.33 43.25 -0.48
C GLU A 100 -18.16 43.46 0.50
N LYS A 101 -18.31 43.03 1.75
CA LYS A 101 -17.26 43.09 2.76
C LYS A 101 -16.12 42.13 2.43
N LYS A 102 -16.41 40.84 2.22
CA LYS A 102 -15.42 39.82 1.82
C LYS A 102 -14.72 40.18 0.51
N ALA A 103 -15.46 40.73 -0.45
CA ALA A 103 -14.90 41.18 -1.72
C ALA A 103 -13.97 42.41 -1.56
N ALA A 104 -14.30 43.34 -0.67
CA ALA A 104 -13.45 44.49 -0.35
C ALA A 104 -12.19 44.09 0.41
N GLU A 105 -12.29 43.15 1.35
CA GLU A 105 -11.15 42.57 2.08
C GLU A 105 -10.18 41.87 1.14
N LEU A 106 -10.69 41.00 0.26
CA LEU A 106 -9.86 40.32 -0.74
C LEU A 106 -9.19 41.31 -1.70
N ARG A 107 -9.93 42.31 -2.19
CA ARG A 107 -9.34 43.37 -3.05
C ARG A 107 -8.23 44.11 -2.33
N THR A 108 -8.47 44.52 -1.08
CA THR A 108 -7.46 45.23 -0.28
C THR A 108 -6.21 44.37 -0.13
N PHE A 109 -6.37 43.11 0.29
CA PHE A 109 -5.26 42.16 0.42
C PHE A 109 -4.45 42.01 -0.88
N LEU A 110 -5.12 41.80 -2.01
CA LEU A 110 -4.46 41.67 -3.32
C LEU A 110 -3.69 42.92 -3.74
N THR A 111 -4.14 44.11 -3.32
CA THR A 111 -3.46 45.37 -3.65
C THR A 111 -2.30 45.70 -2.70
N THR A 112 -2.38 45.30 -1.43
CA THR A 112 -1.37 45.62 -0.41
C THR A 112 -0.27 44.56 -0.32
N THR A 113 -0.56 43.31 -0.64
CA THR A 113 0.36 42.18 -0.50
C THR A 113 1.12 41.94 -1.80
N THR A 114 2.33 42.48 -1.89
CA THR A 114 3.13 42.49 -3.13
C THR A 114 3.94 41.22 -3.38
N ASP A 115 4.10 40.36 -2.37
CA ASP A 115 4.90 39.13 -2.43
C ASP A 115 4.10 37.86 -2.79
N LEU A 116 2.87 38.01 -3.31
CA LEU A 116 2.02 36.88 -3.74
C LEU A 116 2.47 36.20 -5.04
N ASN A 117 3.31 36.85 -5.85
CA ASN A 117 3.88 36.29 -7.09
C ASN A 117 2.84 35.74 -8.09
N LEU A 118 1.69 36.40 -8.23
CA LEU A 118 0.57 35.91 -9.05
C LEU A 118 0.80 36.07 -10.56
N GLY A 119 1.61 37.05 -10.98
CA GLY A 119 1.80 37.40 -12.39
C GLY A 119 0.62 38.14 -13.04
N GLU A 120 -0.44 38.40 -12.28
CA GLU A 120 -1.69 39.05 -12.71
C GLU A 120 -2.05 40.20 -11.76
N SER A 121 -2.84 41.17 -12.26
CA SER A 121 -3.31 42.29 -11.44
C SER A 121 -4.46 41.88 -10.50
N ALA A 122 -4.61 42.60 -9.38
CA ALA A 122 -5.70 42.36 -8.42
C ALA A 122 -7.09 42.37 -9.08
N GLU A 123 -7.34 43.24 -10.06
CA GLU A 123 -8.63 43.33 -10.77
C GLU A 123 -8.84 42.19 -11.78
N GLU A 124 -7.78 41.59 -12.32
CA GLU A 124 -7.86 40.37 -13.12
C GLU A 124 -8.21 39.18 -12.23
N ILE A 125 -7.50 38.99 -11.13
CA ILE A 125 -7.76 37.95 -10.13
C ILE A 125 -9.20 38.02 -9.63
N MET A 126 -9.66 39.21 -9.23
CA MET A 126 -11.03 39.44 -8.76
C MET A 126 -12.09 39.17 -9.82
N ARG A 127 -11.76 39.32 -11.11
CA ARG A 127 -12.69 39.03 -12.21
C ARG A 127 -12.76 37.53 -12.49
N ASP A 128 -11.62 36.86 -12.47
CA ASP A 128 -11.51 35.47 -12.90
C ASP A 128 -11.89 34.49 -11.78
N ALA A 129 -11.64 34.83 -10.51
CA ALA A 129 -12.16 34.08 -9.36
C ALA A 129 -13.69 33.97 -9.35
N LYS A 130 -14.39 34.91 -9.99
CA LYS A 130 -15.86 34.86 -10.17
C LYS A 130 -16.30 33.88 -11.24
N ARG A 131 -15.42 33.55 -12.19
CA ARG A 131 -15.71 32.74 -13.37
C ARG A 131 -15.30 31.28 -13.21
N GLY A 132 -14.36 30.99 -12.32
CA GLY A 132 -13.90 29.64 -12.04
C GLY A 132 -12.85 29.60 -10.95
N VAL A 133 -12.28 28.41 -10.76
CA VAL A 133 -11.17 28.16 -9.85
C VAL A 133 -9.86 28.58 -10.54
N LEU A 134 -9.03 29.35 -9.84
CA LEU A 134 -7.76 29.89 -10.33
C LEU A 134 -6.61 28.92 -10.05
N PHE A 135 -5.55 28.94 -10.87
CA PHE A 135 -4.28 28.24 -10.61
C PHE A 135 -4.40 26.72 -10.36
N CYS A 136 -5.33 26.04 -11.04
CA CYS A 136 -5.53 24.60 -10.86
C CYS A 136 -4.26 23.78 -11.14
N GLU A 137 -3.47 24.16 -12.15
CA GLU A 137 -2.23 23.45 -12.51
C GLU A 137 -1.17 23.53 -11.40
N GLU A 138 -1.13 24.63 -10.66
CA GLU A 138 -0.18 24.82 -9.58
C GLU A 138 -0.67 24.24 -8.25
N ALA A 139 -1.96 24.31 -7.96
CA ALA A 139 -2.47 24.18 -6.59
C ALA A 139 -3.51 23.08 -6.35
N ALA A 140 -4.03 22.44 -7.40
CA ALA A 140 -5.01 21.37 -7.22
C ALA A 140 -4.46 20.25 -6.33
N LEU A 141 -5.25 19.81 -5.36
CA LEU A 141 -4.97 18.64 -4.54
C LEU A 141 -6.27 17.86 -4.35
N SER A 142 -6.36 16.74 -5.03
CA SER A 142 -7.48 15.80 -4.97
C SER A 142 -6.94 14.38 -5.08
N GLU A 143 -7.79 13.36 -5.01
CA GLU A 143 -7.37 11.98 -5.28
C GLU A 143 -6.75 11.80 -6.68
N ALA A 144 -7.24 12.56 -7.68
CA ALA A 144 -6.83 12.44 -9.08
C ALA A 144 -5.77 13.47 -9.49
N ASP A 145 -5.77 14.66 -8.87
CA ASP A 145 -4.96 15.80 -9.30
C ASP A 145 -3.94 16.16 -8.22
N CYS A 146 -2.69 16.34 -8.63
CA CYS A 146 -1.60 16.82 -7.79
C CYS A 146 -0.87 17.97 -8.51
N GLY A 147 -1.19 19.20 -8.10
CA GLY A 147 -0.64 20.41 -8.68
C GLY A 147 0.87 20.52 -8.48
N THR A 148 1.49 21.42 -9.24
CA THR A 148 2.94 21.62 -9.26
C THR A 148 3.53 21.90 -7.86
N PHE A 149 2.83 22.70 -7.04
CA PHE A 149 3.26 23.00 -5.67
C PHE A 149 3.34 21.73 -4.82
N TRP A 150 2.30 20.89 -4.86
CA TRP A 150 2.23 19.66 -4.07
C TRP A 150 3.24 18.62 -4.56
N THR A 151 3.39 18.48 -5.89
CA THR A 151 4.40 17.60 -6.50
C THR A 151 5.83 17.99 -6.08
N GLU A 152 6.14 19.29 -6.09
CA GLU A 152 7.44 19.80 -5.63
C GLU A 152 7.61 19.59 -4.12
N LEU A 153 6.58 19.87 -3.32
CA LEU A 153 6.63 19.68 -1.87
C LEU A 153 6.92 18.22 -1.51
N LEU A 154 6.17 17.28 -2.11
CA LEU A 154 6.41 15.83 -1.98
C LEU A 154 7.81 15.44 -2.45
N SER A 155 8.45 16.20 -3.36
CA SER A 155 9.81 15.95 -3.85
C SER A 155 10.92 16.41 -2.93
N THR A 156 10.60 17.29 -1.98
CA THR A 156 11.53 17.65 -0.91
C THR A 156 11.52 16.68 0.27
N ARG A 157 10.54 15.76 0.33
CA ARG A 157 10.33 14.89 1.49
C ARG A 157 11.25 13.66 1.46
N PRO A 158 11.92 13.34 2.59
CA PRO A 158 12.62 12.06 2.75
C PRO A 158 11.64 10.88 2.66
N VAL A 159 12.00 9.85 1.91
CA VAL A 159 11.17 8.63 1.77
C VAL A 159 11.00 7.92 3.11
N GLU A 160 11.99 8.02 3.99
CA GLU A 160 11.96 7.46 5.34
C GLU A 160 10.80 7.98 6.18
N ASP A 161 10.36 9.22 5.96
CA ASP A 161 9.27 9.81 6.72
C ASP A 161 7.95 9.08 6.46
N TYR A 162 7.75 8.57 5.24
CA TYR A 162 6.60 7.74 4.91
C TYR A 162 6.58 6.47 5.76
N TYR A 163 7.67 5.68 5.70
CA TYR A 163 7.77 4.40 6.39
C TYR A 163 7.75 4.54 7.91
N ASN A 164 8.26 5.65 8.45
CA ASN A 164 8.28 5.91 9.89
C ASN A 164 7.04 6.65 10.41
N HIS A 165 6.08 6.98 9.53
CA HIS A 165 4.90 7.78 9.86
C HIS A 165 5.26 9.11 10.55
N VAL A 166 6.24 9.81 9.98
CA VAL A 166 6.66 11.12 10.44
C VAL A 166 5.82 12.17 9.74
N ASP A 167 4.93 12.82 10.49
CA ASP A 167 4.21 13.99 9.99
C ASP A 167 5.14 15.20 9.97
N PRO A 168 5.21 15.94 8.84
CA PRO A 168 6.04 17.13 8.75
C PRO A 168 5.54 18.26 9.67
N ASP A 169 6.47 18.90 10.38
CA ASP A 169 6.18 20.17 11.05
C ASP A 169 5.69 21.21 10.03
N GLY A 170 4.57 21.86 10.31
CA GLY A 170 3.96 22.87 9.44
C GLY A 170 2.93 22.32 8.44
N LEU A 171 2.81 21.00 8.24
CA LEU A 171 1.83 20.45 7.29
C LEU A 171 0.40 20.70 7.77
N PHE A 172 0.17 20.47 9.05
CA PHE A 172 -1.12 20.70 9.68
C PHE A 172 -1.52 22.18 9.60
N GLU A 173 -0.60 23.08 9.94
CA GLU A 173 -0.82 24.53 9.87
C GLU A 173 -1.12 24.96 8.43
N LEU A 174 -0.37 24.46 7.45
CA LEU A 174 -0.61 24.74 6.03
C LEU A 174 -2.04 24.34 5.63
N PHE A 175 -2.48 23.11 5.92
CA PHE A 175 -3.84 22.69 5.60
C PHE A 175 -4.90 23.44 6.39
N SER A 176 -4.63 23.75 7.66
CA SER A 176 -5.55 24.51 8.51
C SER A 176 -5.83 25.90 7.93
N GLU A 177 -4.78 26.62 7.53
CA GLU A 177 -4.91 27.96 6.94
C GLU A 177 -5.65 27.91 5.59
N LEU A 178 -5.25 27.00 4.70
CA LEU A 178 -5.89 26.84 3.38
C LEU A 178 -7.36 26.44 3.48
N SER A 179 -7.72 25.63 4.48
CA SER A 179 -9.11 25.21 4.70
C SER A 179 -9.95 26.31 5.34
N SER A 180 -9.33 27.14 6.19
CA SER A 180 -10.00 28.27 6.82
C SER A 180 -10.37 29.34 5.78
N VAL A 181 -9.47 29.67 4.84
CA VAL A 181 -9.80 30.60 3.75
C VAL A 181 -10.82 30.01 2.79
N TYR A 182 -10.72 28.72 2.47
CA TYR A 182 -11.72 28.03 1.64
C TYR A 182 -13.12 28.18 2.25
N ALA A 183 -13.27 27.85 3.55
CA ALA A 183 -14.54 27.93 4.24
C ALA A 183 -15.01 29.37 4.47
N TYR A 184 -14.10 30.32 4.69
CA TYR A 184 -14.47 31.73 4.84
C TYR A 184 -15.10 32.30 3.56
N PHE A 185 -14.60 31.91 2.39
CA PHE A 185 -15.15 32.35 1.11
C PHE A 185 -16.24 31.43 0.53
N GLY A 186 -16.32 30.18 0.98
CA GLY A 186 -17.28 29.18 0.48
C GLY A 186 -18.47 28.88 1.37
N GLY A 187 -18.32 29.05 2.68
CA GLY A 187 -19.27 28.53 3.64
C GLY A 187 -20.49 29.39 3.84
N LYS A 188 -21.59 28.69 4.13
CA LYS A 188 -22.79 29.36 4.65
C LYS A 188 -22.51 29.85 6.04
N LYS A 189 -23.14 30.98 6.38
CA LYS A 189 -23.04 31.57 7.70
C LYS A 189 -23.37 30.53 8.77
N ASP A 190 -22.49 30.40 9.76
CA ASP A 190 -22.56 29.49 10.90
C ASP A 190 -22.19 28.01 10.58
N GLU A 191 -21.82 27.69 9.33
CA GLU A 191 -21.34 26.35 8.90
C GLU A 191 -19.81 26.33 8.65
N GLU A 192 -19.14 27.49 8.63
CA GLU A 192 -17.76 27.64 8.14
C GLU A 192 -16.74 26.79 8.92
N MET A 193 -16.88 26.65 10.24
CA MET A 193 -15.96 25.85 11.06
C MET A 193 -16.05 24.35 10.70
N GLY A 194 -17.27 23.86 10.42
CA GLY A 194 -17.49 22.47 9.99
C GLY A 194 -16.93 22.22 8.60
N GLU A 195 -17.18 23.15 7.67
CA GLU A 195 -16.65 23.08 6.31
C GLU A 195 -15.12 23.16 6.26
N ALA A 196 -14.50 24.03 7.05
CA ALA A 196 -13.04 24.12 7.15
C ALA A 196 -12.45 22.77 7.62
N GLN A 197 -13.09 22.13 8.60
CA GLN A 197 -12.64 20.85 9.12
C GLN A 197 -12.80 19.71 8.11
N ASP A 198 -13.93 19.66 7.38
CA ASP A 198 -14.17 18.64 6.35
C ASP A 198 -13.25 18.82 5.14
N TYR A 199 -13.00 20.07 4.73
CA TYR A 199 -12.09 20.39 3.65
C TYR A 199 -10.64 20.05 4.02
N ARG A 200 -10.21 20.36 5.26
CA ARG A 200 -8.88 20.00 5.76
C ARG A 200 -8.64 18.49 5.69
N ASN A 201 -9.61 17.70 6.17
CA ASN A 201 -9.53 16.24 6.10
C ASN A 201 -9.39 15.75 4.65
N THR A 202 -10.08 16.41 3.71
CA THR A 202 -9.99 16.08 2.29
C THR A 202 -8.61 16.36 1.71
N LEU A 203 -7.99 17.49 2.07
CA LEU A 203 -6.62 17.83 1.67
C LEU A 203 -5.59 16.87 2.29
N GLU A 204 -5.74 16.55 3.58
CA GLU A 204 -4.89 15.57 4.28
C GLU A 204 -4.96 14.20 3.59
N GLU A 205 -6.17 13.69 3.32
CA GLU A 205 -6.39 12.40 2.64
C GLU A 205 -5.76 12.39 1.23
N ALA A 206 -5.97 13.45 0.44
CA ALA A 206 -5.39 13.57 -0.89
C ALA A 206 -3.85 13.64 -0.86
N TYR A 207 -3.28 14.43 0.07
CA TYR A 207 -1.83 14.53 0.24
C TYR A 207 -1.20 13.17 0.57
N HIS A 208 -1.76 12.46 1.55
CA HIS A 208 -1.22 11.16 1.96
C HIS A 208 -1.36 10.11 0.86
N THR A 209 -2.43 10.17 0.06
CA THR A 209 -2.61 9.29 -1.11
C THR A 209 -1.52 9.54 -2.15
N HIS A 210 -1.26 10.80 -2.51
CA HIS A 210 -0.19 11.14 -3.45
C HIS A 210 1.19 10.80 -2.90
N TRP A 211 1.41 10.98 -1.60
CA TRP A 211 2.65 10.63 -0.94
C TRP A 211 2.91 9.12 -0.97
N GLN A 212 1.87 8.33 -0.65
CA GLN A 212 1.92 6.88 -0.73
C GLN A 212 2.20 6.40 -2.16
N ASN A 213 1.46 6.90 -3.16
CA ASN A 213 1.65 6.52 -4.56
C ASN A 213 3.07 6.85 -5.02
N LYS A 214 3.59 8.02 -4.66
CA LYS A 214 4.95 8.40 -5.00
C LYS A 214 5.99 7.45 -4.41
N VAL A 215 5.87 7.10 -3.14
CA VAL A 215 6.86 6.25 -2.46
C VAL A 215 6.79 4.80 -2.95
N LEU A 216 5.57 4.26 -3.11
CA LEU A 216 5.39 2.84 -3.43
C LEU A 216 5.51 2.56 -4.93
N LEU A 217 4.93 3.39 -5.80
CA LEU A 217 4.96 3.16 -7.26
C LEU A 217 6.28 3.60 -7.91
N HIS A 218 7.05 4.47 -7.23
CA HIS A 218 8.31 5.02 -7.74
C HIS A 218 9.41 5.01 -6.67
N PRO A 219 9.80 3.82 -6.17
CA PRO A 219 10.76 3.73 -5.08
C PRO A 219 12.17 4.17 -5.52
N ASP A 220 12.96 4.70 -4.58
CA ASP A 220 14.36 5.05 -4.80
C ASP A 220 15.24 3.79 -4.79
N VAL A 221 15.31 3.14 -5.95
CA VAL A 221 16.07 1.89 -6.16
C VAL A 221 17.54 2.03 -5.78
N GLU A 222 18.15 3.20 -5.99
CA GLU A 222 19.56 3.41 -5.70
C GLU A 222 19.80 3.51 -4.19
N ARG A 223 18.85 4.08 -3.45
CA ARG A 223 18.86 4.03 -1.98
C ARG A 223 18.64 2.61 -1.47
N ALA A 224 17.65 1.89 -1.99
CA ALA A 224 17.37 0.50 -1.61
C ALA A 224 18.62 -0.40 -1.82
N LYS A 225 19.29 -0.28 -2.98
CA LYS A 225 20.56 -0.98 -3.26
C LYS A 225 21.66 -0.64 -2.27
N ARG A 226 21.84 0.64 -1.94
CA ARG A 226 22.84 1.06 -0.94
C ARG A 226 22.56 0.47 0.44
N LEU A 227 21.30 0.40 0.85
CA LEU A 227 20.89 -0.21 2.13
C LEU A 227 21.14 -1.72 2.13
N LEU A 228 20.75 -2.41 1.05
CA LEU A 228 20.94 -3.85 0.88
C LEU A 228 22.43 -4.21 0.89
N ALA A 229 23.25 -3.46 0.15
CA ALA A 229 24.71 -3.64 0.13
C ALA A 229 25.37 -3.38 1.49
N GLN A 230 24.74 -2.59 2.37
CA GLN A 230 25.17 -2.37 3.77
C GLN A 230 24.60 -3.40 4.75
N GLY A 231 23.76 -4.35 4.29
CA GLY A 231 23.07 -5.31 5.16
C GLY A 231 22.06 -4.66 6.11
N LYS A 232 21.48 -3.53 5.72
CA LYS A 232 20.49 -2.79 6.52
C LYS A 232 19.09 -3.04 5.98
N PHE A 233 18.21 -3.55 6.84
CA PHE A 233 16.79 -3.76 6.57
C PHE A 233 15.98 -2.88 7.53
N PRO A 234 15.41 -1.75 7.06
CA PRO A 234 14.55 -0.92 7.90
C PRO A 234 13.26 -1.65 8.29
N ASP A 235 12.73 -1.40 9.49
CA ASP A 235 11.64 -2.19 10.08
C ASP A 235 10.30 -2.13 9.32
N TYR A 236 10.07 -1.07 8.55
CA TYR A 236 8.80 -0.79 7.86
C TYR A 236 8.95 -0.72 6.33
N GLU A 237 10.10 -1.15 5.81
CA GLU A 237 10.47 -1.02 4.41
C GLU A 237 10.87 -2.37 3.83
N ASP A 238 10.38 -2.69 2.62
CA ASP A 238 10.82 -3.86 1.86
C ASP A 238 11.73 -3.42 0.71
N ILE A 239 13.00 -3.18 1.04
CA ILE A 239 14.01 -2.73 0.07
C ILE A 239 14.27 -3.76 -1.04
N CYS A 240 14.07 -5.05 -0.76
CA CYS A 240 14.23 -6.09 -1.78
C CYS A 240 13.11 -5.97 -2.81
N ARG A 241 11.87 -5.79 -2.35
CA ARG A 241 10.73 -5.54 -3.23
C ARG A 241 10.93 -4.27 -4.05
N GLU A 242 11.38 -3.18 -3.45
CA GLU A 242 11.67 -1.93 -4.18
C GLU A 242 12.65 -2.13 -5.34
N ILE A 243 13.71 -2.93 -5.12
CA ILE A 243 14.67 -3.27 -6.17
C ILE A 243 14.00 -4.09 -7.27
N LEU A 244 13.24 -5.11 -6.89
CA LEU A 244 12.57 -6.00 -7.84
C LEU A 244 11.53 -5.26 -8.68
N LEU A 245 10.74 -4.36 -8.08
CA LEU A 245 9.71 -3.56 -8.77
C LEU A 245 10.31 -2.70 -9.90
N VAL A 246 11.49 -2.13 -9.66
CA VAL A 246 12.12 -1.20 -10.61
C VAL A 246 12.97 -1.94 -11.65
N GLU A 247 13.68 -3.00 -11.26
CA GLU A 247 14.53 -3.75 -12.19
C GLU A 247 13.74 -4.81 -13.00
N TYR A 248 12.59 -5.26 -12.49
CA TYR A 248 11.74 -6.30 -13.08
C TYR A 248 10.25 -5.91 -13.11
N PRO A 249 9.87 -4.76 -13.70
CA PRO A 249 8.49 -4.28 -13.72
C PRO A 249 7.52 -5.22 -14.44
N GLU A 250 8.02 -6.09 -15.33
CA GLU A 250 7.23 -7.11 -16.03
C GLU A 250 6.75 -8.24 -15.11
N GLU A 251 7.54 -8.61 -14.10
CA GLU A 251 7.24 -9.71 -13.17
C GLU A 251 6.48 -9.23 -11.93
N VAL A 252 6.53 -7.92 -11.65
CA VAL A 252 5.90 -7.33 -10.46
C VAL A 252 4.85 -6.28 -10.86
N PRO A 253 3.77 -6.66 -11.56
CA PRO A 253 2.75 -5.72 -11.98
C PRO A 253 1.95 -5.20 -10.78
N HIS A 254 2.03 -3.90 -10.53
CA HIS A 254 1.26 -3.20 -9.50
C HIS A 254 0.67 -1.94 -10.12
N GLU A 255 -0.65 -1.77 -10.00
CA GLU A 255 -1.36 -0.63 -10.61
C GLU A 255 -1.65 0.44 -9.54
N THR A 256 -1.69 0.04 -8.28
CA THR A 256 -2.08 0.91 -7.16
C THR A 256 -1.24 0.63 -5.92
N ALA A 257 -1.20 1.60 -5.01
CA ALA A 257 -0.58 1.42 -3.70
C ALA A 257 -1.27 0.35 -2.82
N GLU A 258 -2.55 0.07 -3.05
CA GLU A 258 -3.27 -0.98 -2.31
C GLU A 258 -2.73 -2.37 -2.63
N ASP A 259 -2.20 -2.57 -3.85
CA ASP A 259 -1.59 -3.85 -4.26
C ASP A 259 -0.34 -4.17 -3.43
N PHE A 260 0.33 -3.17 -2.84
CA PHE A 260 1.59 -3.33 -2.11
C PHE A 260 1.45 -3.94 -0.73
N ASP A 261 0.29 -3.84 -0.10
CA ASP A 261 0.08 -4.34 1.27
C ASP A 261 0.25 -5.87 1.33
N GLU A 262 0.10 -6.57 0.20
CA GLU A 262 0.21 -8.02 0.08
C GLU A 262 1.48 -8.50 -0.66
N LEU A 263 2.23 -7.57 -1.28
CA LEU A 263 3.45 -7.85 -2.03
C LEU A 263 4.66 -7.72 -1.12
N SER A 264 5.20 -8.84 -0.63
CA SER A 264 6.56 -8.90 -0.09
C SER A 264 7.53 -9.42 -1.14
N TRP A 265 8.82 -9.11 -1.03
CA TRP A 265 9.82 -9.62 -1.97
C TRP A 265 9.89 -11.16 -2.01
N GLU A 266 9.64 -11.81 -0.87
CA GLU A 266 9.54 -13.28 -0.74
C GLU A 266 8.38 -13.80 -1.60
N ARG A 267 7.18 -13.21 -1.48
CA ARG A 267 6.01 -13.61 -2.28
C ARG A 267 6.20 -13.35 -3.76
N VAL A 268 6.80 -12.22 -4.11
CA VAL A 268 7.13 -11.89 -5.50
C VAL A 268 8.02 -12.98 -6.09
N LEU A 269 9.08 -13.38 -5.39
CA LEU A 269 9.95 -14.45 -5.89
C LEU A 269 9.26 -15.81 -5.89
N ASP A 270 8.44 -16.15 -4.90
CA ASP A 270 7.69 -17.40 -4.88
C ASP A 270 6.75 -17.54 -6.10
N ASP A 271 6.03 -16.48 -6.43
CA ASP A 271 5.14 -16.44 -7.60
C ASP A 271 5.96 -16.59 -8.90
N VAL A 272 7.07 -15.86 -9.03
CA VAL A 272 7.94 -15.95 -10.21
C VAL A 272 8.62 -17.33 -10.30
N PHE A 273 9.05 -17.94 -9.20
CA PHE A 273 9.59 -19.31 -9.21
C PHE A 273 8.55 -20.36 -9.65
N ALA A 274 7.26 -20.09 -9.48
CA ALA A 274 6.19 -20.97 -9.95
C ALA A 274 5.91 -20.80 -11.45
N ASP A 275 5.95 -19.56 -11.95
CA ASP A 275 5.58 -19.23 -13.33
C ASP A 275 6.78 -19.23 -14.30
N ASP A 276 7.91 -18.62 -13.92
CA ASP A 276 9.17 -18.56 -14.67
C ASP A 276 10.39 -18.79 -13.74
N PRO A 277 10.78 -20.06 -13.52
CA PRO A 277 11.88 -20.39 -12.60
C PRO A 277 13.24 -19.84 -13.03
N GLU A 278 13.47 -19.60 -14.33
CA GLU A 278 14.71 -18.99 -14.83
C GLU A 278 14.79 -17.53 -14.41
N LYS A 279 13.69 -16.79 -14.60
CA LYS A 279 13.59 -15.40 -14.18
C LYS A 279 13.63 -15.24 -12.66
N GLY A 280 12.97 -16.13 -11.92
CA GLY A 280 13.02 -16.14 -10.45
C GLY A 280 14.45 -16.34 -9.93
N MET A 281 15.22 -17.22 -10.57
CA MET A 281 16.63 -17.42 -10.26
C MET A 281 17.47 -16.18 -10.58
N GLU A 282 17.21 -15.51 -11.71
CA GLU A 282 17.86 -14.24 -12.07
C GLU A 282 17.63 -13.17 -11.00
N MET A 283 16.36 -12.96 -10.61
CA MET A 283 15.95 -11.97 -9.61
C MET A 283 16.54 -12.25 -8.23
N TRP A 284 16.53 -13.51 -7.79
CA TRP A 284 17.12 -13.87 -6.49
C TRP A 284 18.63 -13.68 -6.47
N ARG A 285 19.33 -14.12 -7.53
CA ARG A 285 20.78 -13.87 -7.70
C ARG A 285 21.10 -12.40 -7.70
N ARG A 286 20.24 -11.56 -8.31
CA ARG A 286 20.44 -10.12 -8.35
C ARG A 286 20.45 -9.50 -6.94
N LEU A 287 19.56 -9.92 -6.06
CA LEU A 287 19.55 -9.47 -4.66
C LEU A 287 20.80 -9.93 -3.89
N LEU A 288 21.22 -11.18 -4.08
CA LEU A 288 22.45 -11.72 -3.48
C LEU A 288 23.70 -10.98 -3.96
N ASP A 289 23.76 -10.65 -5.26
CA ASP A 289 24.84 -9.88 -5.86
C ASP A 289 25.00 -8.49 -5.25
N ILE A 290 23.90 -7.82 -4.94
CA ILE A 290 23.91 -6.51 -4.27
C ILE A 290 24.35 -6.67 -2.80
N ALA A 291 23.89 -7.73 -2.13
CA ALA A 291 24.18 -7.99 -0.71
C ALA A 291 25.55 -8.65 -0.44
N GLU A 292 26.28 -9.06 -1.48
CA GLU A 292 27.57 -9.76 -1.41
C GLU A 292 28.52 -9.24 -0.32
N PRO A 293 28.74 -7.91 -0.14
CA PRO A 293 29.68 -7.41 0.86
C PRO A 293 29.35 -7.82 2.30
N ASN A 294 28.09 -8.18 2.59
CA ASN A 294 27.61 -8.54 3.91
C ASN A 294 27.21 -10.01 4.06
N LEU A 295 27.05 -10.77 2.96
CA LEU A 295 26.58 -12.17 3.03
C LEU A 295 27.48 -13.06 3.88
N LYS A 296 28.81 -12.88 3.84
CA LYS A 296 29.77 -13.72 4.59
C LYS A 296 29.98 -13.31 6.05
N THR A 297 29.57 -12.10 6.43
CA THR A 297 29.91 -11.51 7.74
C THR A 297 28.68 -11.18 8.59
N ASN A 298 27.51 -10.98 7.97
CA ASN A 298 26.28 -10.58 8.64
C ASN A 298 25.23 -11.69 8.56
N ALA A 299 25.14 -12.49 9.63
CA ALA A 299 24.21 -13.62 9.71
C ALA A 299 22.75 -13.22 9.50
N LYS A 300 22.32 -12.04 10.00
CA LYS A 300 20.94 -11.57 9.82
C LYS A 300 20.63 -11.26 8.35
N THR A 301 21.59 -10.67 7.64
CA THR A 301 21.44 -10.40 6.19
C THR A 301 21.40 -11.70 5.40
N ALA A 302 22.30 -12.63 5.71
CA ALA A 302 22.34 -13.94 5.05
C ALA A 302 21.06 -14.74 5.32
N GLU A 303 20.60 -14.83 6.57
CA GLU A 303 19.34 -15.49 6.93
C GLU A 303 18.13 -14.86 6.21
N LYS A 304 18.08 -13.53 6.12
CA LYS A 304 16.99 -12.81 5.44
C LYS A 304 16.96 -13.11 3.94
N LEU A 305 18.11 -13.19 3.27
CA LEU A 305 18.21 -13.36 1.80
C LEU A 305 18.34 -14.81 1.33
N LEU A 306 18.53 -15.75 2.26
CA LEU A 306 18.56 -17.18 2.00
C LEU A 306 17.38 -17.86 2.73
N PRO A 307 16.12 -17.44 2.46
CA PRO A 307 14.96 -18.04 3.10
C PRO A 307 14.78 -19.47 2.62
N ASP A 308 14.13 -20.29 3.44
CA ASP A 308 13.76 -21.64 3.06
C ASP A 308 12.59 -21.60 2.07
N TRP A 309 12.89 -21.54 0.78
CA TRP A 309 11.87 -21.50 -0.27
C TRP A 309 11.03 -22.78 -0.27
N ASP A 310 9.69 -22.65 -0.24
CA ASP A 310 8.76 -23.79 -0.18
C ASP A 310 8.95 -24.76 -1.36
N TRP A 311 9.26 -24.23 -2.55
CA TRP A 311 9.46 -25.04 -3.76
C TRP A 311 10.70 -25.95 -3.68
N LEU A 312 11.68 -25.66 -2.80
CA LEU A 312 12.87 -26.50 -2.62
C LEU A 312 12.55 -27.84 -1.95
N GLU A 313 11.44 -27.97 -1.22
CA GLU A 313 11.07 -29.24 -0.58
C GLU A 313 10.69 -30.33 -1.59
N SER A 314 10.16 -29.93 -2.75
CA SER A 314 9.72 -30.83 -3.82
C SER A 314 9.69 -30.09 -5.17
N PRO A 315 10.86 -29.72 -5.73
CA PRO A 315 10.92 -28.92 -6.94
C PRO A 315 10.47 -29.72 -8.16
N THR A 316 9.87 -29.02 -9.13
CA THR A 316 9.66 -29.58 -10.48
C THR A 316 10.99 -29.75 -11.23
N ASP A 317 10.96 -30.44 -12.37
CA ASP A 317 12.12 -30.50 -13.28
C ASP A 317 12.52 -29.11 -13.79
N ASP A 318 11.53 -28.28 -14.09
CA ASP A 318 11.72 -26.92 -14.59
C ASP A 318 12.23 -25.95 -13.51
N GLN A 319 11.95 -26.20 -12.23
CA GLN A 319 12.51 -25.42 -11.11
C GLN A 319 13.91 -25.88 -10.71
N ALA A 320 14.18 -27.18 -10.77
CA ALA A 320 15.49 -27.72 -10.38
C ALA A 320 16.59 -27.33 -11.39
N LEU A 321 16.27 -27.29 -12.69
CA LEU A 321 17.27 -27.06 -13.73
C LEU A 321 17.96 -25.68 -13.62
N PRO A 322 17.24 -24.54 -13.49
CA PRO A 322 17.88 -23.22 -13.34
C PRO A 322 18.75 -23.11 -12.09
N LEU A 323 18.35 -23.77 -10.99
CA LEU A 323 19.18 -23.86 -9.79
C LEU A 323 20.49 -24.59 -10.05
N LEU A 324 20.44 -25.76 -10.69
CA LEU A 324 21.64 -26.54 -11.02
C LEU A 324 22.58 -25.76 -11.95
N VAL A 325 22.04 -25.09 -12.97
CA VAL A 325 22.80 -24.22 -13.87
C VAL A 325 23.43 -23.05 -13.10
N ALA A 326 22.69 -22.42 -12.19
CA ALA A 326 23.21 -21.32 -11.38
C ALA A 326 24.35 -21.77 -10.45
N LEU A 327 24.29 -23.00 -9.93
CA LEU A 327 25.32 -23.58 -9.08
C LEU A 327 26.63 -23.93 -9.81
N GLU A 328 26.67 -23.90 -11.15
CA GLU A 328 27.94 -23.96 -11.89
C GLU A 328 28.77 -22.67 -11.70
N ASP A 329 28.14 -21.56 -11.31
CA ASP A 329 28.80 -20.30 -11.01
C ASP A 329 29.42 -20.30 -9.61
N ALA A 330 30.76 -20.29 -9.55
CA ALA A 330 31.51 -20.28 -8.30
C ALA A 330 31.14 -19.12 -7.36
N ARG A 331 30.74 -17.96 -7.90
CA ARG A 331 30.31 -16.83 -7.08
C ARG A 331 29.00 -17.14 -6.37
N PHE A 332 28.01 -17.67 -7.09
CA PHE A 332 26.72 -18.04 -6.52
C PHE A 332 26.86 -19.14 -5.46
N VAL A 333 27.68 -20.15 -5.73
CA VAL A 333 28.00 -21.20 -4.74
C VAL A 333 28.62 -20.59 -3.47
N SER A 334 29.57 -19.66 -3.62
CA SER A 334 30.18 -18.93 -2.50
C SER A 334 29.13 -18.12 -1.72
N GLN A 335 28.24 -17.40 -2.41
CA GLN A 335 27.16 -16.63 -1.77
C GLN A 335 26.22 -17.50 -0.93
N ILE A 336 25.97 -18.75 -1.34
CA ILE A 336 25.06 -19.66 -0.62
C ILE A 336 25.77 -20.44 0.49
N PHE A 337 26.93 -21.04 0.21
CA PHE A 337 27.59 -22.02 1.09
C PHE A 337 28.72 -21.42 1.93
N GLU A 338 29.25 -20.25 1.58
CA GLU A 338 30.24 -19.51 2.39
C GLU A 338 29.62 -18.29 3.10
N SER A 339 28.29 -18.19 3.15
CA SER A 339 27.59 -17.13 3.88
C SER A 339 27.70 -17.29 5.40
N ALA A 340 27.34 -16.23 6.13
CA ALA A 340 27.26 -16.22 7.59
C ALA A 340 26.06 -17.01 8.15
N TYR A 341 25.27 -17.67 7.31
CA TYR A 341 24.09 -18.43 7.71
C TYR A 341 23.92 -19.69 6.86
N LEU A 342 24.05 -20.87 7.47
CA LEU A 342 23.77 -22.15 6.85
C LEU A 342 22.63 -22.84 7.57
N GLY A 343 21.63 -23.28 6.82
CA GLY A 343 20.44 -23.89 7.37
C GLY A 343 19.79 -24.85 6.40
N ARG A 344 18.46 -24.76 6.34
CA ARG A 344 17.64 -25.70 5.57
C ARG A 344 17.76 -25.49 4.07
N LEU A 345 17.84 -24.25 3.60
CA LEU A 345 18.00 -23.94 2.18
C LEU A 345 19.18 -24.71 1.57
N GLN A 346 20.37 -24.61 2.17
CA GLN A 346 21.56 -25.28 1.64
C GLN A 346 21.43 -26.80 1.71
N PHE A 347 20.76 -27.34 2.74
CA PHE A 347 20.45 -28.76 2.80
C PHE A 347 19.56 -29.19 1.64
N SER A 348 18.46 -28.49 1.39
CA SER A 348 17.54 -28.77 0.29
C SER A 348 18.25 -28.68 -1.07
N VAL A 349 19.11 -27.68 -1.27
CA VAL A 349 19.95 -27.56 -2.48
C VAL A 349 20.84 -28.80 -2.69
N LEU A 350 21.47 -29.32 -1.62
CA LEU A 350 22.28 -30.54 -1.69
C LEU A 350 21.44 -31.77 -2.02
N GLU A 351 20.22 -31.89 -1.46
CA GLU A 351 19.30 -32.97 -1.79
C GLU A 351 18.87 -32.92 -3.26
N ILE A 352 18.59 -31.72 -3.79
CA ILE A 352 18.25 -31.54 -5.21
C ILE A 352 19.40 -31.96 -6.12
N CYS A 353 20.64 -31.55 -5.81
CA CYS A 353 21.80 -31.96 -6.58
C CYS A 353 21.95 -33.50 -6.60
N ARG A 354 21.80 -34.15 -5.43
CA ARG A 354 21.83 -35.62 -5.33
C ARG A 354 20.72 -36.26 -6.15
N ASP A 355 19.48 -35.79 -5.99
CA ASP A 355 18.30 -36.39 -6.62
C ASP A 355 18.28 -36.17 -8.14
N CYS A 356 18.99 -35.15 -8.64
CA CYS A 356 19.24 -34.93 -10.07
C CYS A 356 20.46 -35.70 -10.62
N GLY A 357 21.24 -36.37 -9.77
CA GLY A 357 22.46 -37.09 -10.16
C GLY A 357 23.72 -36.21 -10.28
N GLU A 358 23.67 -34.96 -9.85
CA GLU A 358 24.78 -34.01 -9.84
C GLU A 358 25.69 -34.21 -8.61
N GLU A 359 26.25 -35.43 -8.46
CA GLU A 359 27.05 -35.79 -7.29
C GLU A 359 28.34 -34.97 -7.13
N THR A 360 28.95 -34.56 -8.24
CA THR A 360 30.19 -33.77 -8.23
C THR A 360 29.93 -32.38 -7.67
N LEU A 361 28.87 -31.73 -8.16
CA LEU A 361 28.38 -30.45 -7.68
C LEU A 361 27.96 -30.54 -6.21
N ALA A 362 27.15 -31.53 -5.85
CA ALA A 362 26.70 -31.75 -4.48
C ALA A 362 27.88 -31.92 -3.51
N ARG A 363 28.91 -32.68 -3.90
CA ARG A 363 30.12 -32.88 -3.09
C ARG A 363 30.92 -31.57 -2.96
N HIS A 364 31.05 -30.80 -4.03
CA HIS A 364 31.72 -29.50 -4.00
C HIS A 364 31.02 -28.52 -3.05
N CYS A 365 29.71 -28.36 -3.18
CA CYS A 365 28.89 -27.51 -2.31
C CYS A 365 28.95 -27.97 -0.84
N MET A 366 28.87 -29.28 -0.60
CA MET A 366 28.96 -29.86 0.74
C MET A 366 30.33 -29.61 1.39
N ASP A 367 31.43 -29.75 0.63
CA ASP A 367 32.77 -29.48 1.13
C ASP A 367 32.95 -28.01 1.56
N LEU A 368 32.35 -27.06 0.82
CA LEU A 368 32.34 -25.65 1.19
C LEU A 368 31.54 -25.43 2.49
N ALA A 369 30.34 -26.00 2.58
CA ALA A 369 29.52 -25.92 3.77
C ALA A 369 30.23 -26.46 5.02
N LEU A 370 30.88 -27.62 4.92
CA LEU A 370 31.57 -28.26 6.03
C LEU A 370 32.83 -27.51 6.49
N LYS A 371 33.41 -26.66 5.63
CA LYS A 371 34.52 -25.75 5.99
C LYS A 371 34.04 -24.43 6.58
N ASN A 372 32.76 -24.11 6.43
CA ASN A 372 32.20 -22.85 6.90
C ASN A 372 32.11 -22.82 8.44
N PRO A 373 32.73 -21.85 9.13
CA PRO A 373 32.71 -21.75 10.59
C PRO A 373 31.31 -21.45 11.16
N CYS A 374 30.39 -20.93 10.35
CA CYS A 374 29.01 -20.64 10.74
C CYS A 374 28.10 -21.87 10.71
N LEU A 375 28.59 -23.04 10.25
CA LEU A 375 27.79 -24.26 10.20
C LEU A 375 27.57 -24.84 11.60
N GLU A 376 26.32 -24.83 12.05
CA GLU A 376 25.94 -25.43 13.33
C GLU A 376 26.06 -26.97 13.31
N GLU A 377 26.39 -27.56 14.45
CA GLU A 377 26.62 -29.00 14.60
C GLU A 377 25.39 -29.85 14.21
N GLN A 378 24.18 -29.34 14.47
CA GLN A 378 22.93 -30.00 14.07
C GLN A 378 22.82 -30.15 12.55
N TRP A 379 23.28 -29.16 11.79
CA TRP A 379 23.27 -29.17 10.34
C TRP A 379 24.45 -29.95 9.77
N ARG A 380 25.63 -29.88 10.40
CA ARG A 380 26.82 -30.65 9.99
C ARG A 380 26.54 -32.15 9.84
N LYS A 381 25.84 -32.73 10.81
CA LYS A 381 25.45 -34.15 10.77
C LYS A 381 24.52 -34.44 9.59
N ARG A 382 23.51 -33.59 9.38
CA ARG A 382 22.55 -33.72 8.28
C ARG A 382 23.23 -33.63 6.93
N TYR A 383 24.11 -32.65 6.73
CA TYR A 383 24.80 -32.42 5.45
C TYR A 383 25.66 -33.62 5.06
N THR A 384 26.42 -34.16 6.02
CA THR A 384 27.27 -35.35 5.81
C THR A 384 26.45 -36.58 5.43
N GLN A 385 25.19 -36.67 5.88
CA GLN A 385 24.30 -37.78 5.57
C GLN A 385 23.63 -37.68 4.19
N VAL A 386 23.58 -36.48 3.57
CA VAL A 386 22.86 -36.27 2.30
C VAL A 386 23.37 -37.19 1.20
N LEU A 387 24.69 -37.24 0.98
CA LEU A 387 25.30 -38.05 -0.08
C LEU A 387 25.40 -39.53 0.25
N ALA A 388 25.26 -39.90 1.53
CA ALA A 388 25.23 -41.31 1.95
C ALA A 388 23.81 -41.91 1.82
N ALA A 389 22.78 -41.07 1.79
CA ALA A 389 21.40 -41.49 1.61
C ALA A 389 21.14 -41.86 0.14
N ALA A 390 20.34 -42.91 -0.07
CA ALA A 390 19.89 -43.28 -1.41
C ALA A 390 19.08 -42.13 -2.04
N PRO A 391 19.16 -41.90 -3.36
CA PRO A 391 18.33 -40.91 -4.05
C PRO A 391 16.85 -41.13 -3.72
N SER A 392 16.12 -40.04 -3.54
CA SER A 392 14.70 -40.09 -3.23
C SER A 392 13.94 -40.88 -4.30
N SER A 393 13.11 -41.85 -3.89
CA SER A 393 12.26 -42.62 -4.80
C SER A 393 11.19 -41.77 -5.51
N LYS A 394 11.04 -40.49 -5.15
CA LYS A 394 10.10 -39.55 -5.76
C LYS A 394 10.51 -39.09 -7.17
N ARG A 395 11.79 -39.17 -7.56
CA ARG A 395 12.26 -38.74 -8.90
C ARG A 395 12.83 -39.93 -9.66
N THR A 396 12.08 -40.45 -10.63
CA THR A 396 12.45 -41.66 -11.39
C THR A 396 13.29 -41.38 -12.64
N LYS A 397 13.57 -40.11 -12.99
CA LYS A 397 14.41 -39.73 -14.13
C LYS A 397 15.18 -38.41 -13.87
N PRO A 398 16.44 -38.28 -14.31
CA PRO A 398 17.15 -36.99 -14.36
C PRO A 398 16.41 -36.01 -15.29
N PRO A 399 16.46 -34.69 -15.05
CA PRO A 399 15.88 -33.70 -15.96
C PRO A 399 16.52 -33.86 -17.34
N ALA A 400 15.73 -34.33 -18.31
CA ALA A 400 16.22 -34.73 -19.61
C ALA A 400 16.46 -33.50 -20.49
N ARG A 401 17.73 -33.21 -20.77
CA ARG A 401 18.15 -32.33 -21.86
C ARG A 401 17.89 -33.00 -23.22
N ALA A 402 16.63 -33.18 -23.65
CA ALA A 402 16.26 -33.56 -25.02
C ALA A 402 14.76 -33.53 -25.30
N LEU A 403 14.42 -32.97 -26.47
CA LEU A 403 13.10 -32.87 -27.10
C LEU A 403 12.25 -34.17 -27.17
N ALA A 404 10.93 -33.94 -27.16
CA ALA A 404 9.85 -34.65 -27.86
C ALA A 404 9.03 -35.78 -27.16
N ARG A 405 7.75 -35.43 -26.98
CA ARG A 405 6.48 -36.20 -27.11
C ARG A 405 5.96 -37.12 -25.99
N GLN A 406 4.80 -36.66 -25.49
CA GLN A 406 3.47 -37.28 -25.29
C GLN A 406 3.18 -38.31 -24.16
N PRO A 407 1.94 -38.26 -23.59
CA PRO A 407 1.62 -38.86 -22.30
C PRO A 407 0.94 -40.24 -22.40
N VAL A 408 1.20 -41.11 -21.43
CA VAL A 408 0.52 -42.42 -21.31
C VAL A 408 -0.24 -42.54 -19.99
N SER A 409 -1.53 -42.81 -20.19
CA SER A 409 -2.64 -43.29 -19.37
C SER A 409 -2.37 -44.08 -18.06
N THR A 410 -3.05 -43.61 -17.00
CA THR A 410 -3.84 -44.32 -15.95
C THR A 410 -3.37 -45.68 -15.39
N GLN A 411 -3.22 -45.72 -14.06
CA GLN A 411 -3.38 -46.94 -13.24
C GLN A 411 -4.55 -46.84 -12.26
N LYS A 412 -5.06 -48.02 -11.87
CA LYS A 412 -6.37 -48.29 -11.27
C LYS A 412 -6.31 -48.39 -9.73
N LYS A 413 -7.39 -47.87 -9.13
CA LYS A 413 -7.80 -47.67 -7.72
C LYS A 413 -7.87 -48.92 -6.80
N PRO A 414 -7.50 -48.80 -5.51
CA PRO A 414 -7.98 -49.65 -4.42
C PRO A 414 -9.17 -49.04 -3.66
N THR A 415 -10.03 -49.90 -3.13
CA THR A 415 -11.34 -49.63 -2.56
C THR A 415 -11.25 -49.22 -1.09
N GLY A 416 -11.86 -48.08 -0.72
CA GLY A 416 -11.96 -47.58 0.66
C GLY A 416 -11.84 -46.06 0.80
N GLU A 417 -11.42 -45.37 -0.26
CA GLU A 417 -11.21 -43.92 -0.23
C GLU A 417 -12.51 -43.12 -0.42
N SER A 418 -12.68 -42.03 0.33
CA SER A 418 -13.64 -40.99 0.02
C SER A 418 -13.19 -40.23 -1.24
N TYR A 419 -14.11 -40.04 -2.18
CA TYR A 419 -13.85 -39.29 -3.43
C TYR A 419 -14.44 -37.90 -3.32
N TYR A 420 -13.64 -36.90 -3.68
CA TYR A 420 -14.00 -35.49 -3.67
C TYR A 420 -14.02 -34.96 -5.09
N GLN A 421 -15.03 -34.15 -5.40
CA GLN A 421 -15.14 -33.49 -6.69
C GLN A 421 -14.60 -32.07 -6.58
N PHE A 422 -13.48 -31.83 -7.27
CA PHE A 422 -12.80 -30.54 -7.37
C PHE A 422 -13.06 -29.89 -8.72
N CYS A 423 -12.86 -28.58 -8.78
CA CYS A 423 -12.75 -27.84 -10.02
C CYS A 423 -11.56 -26.88 -9.98
N ASN A 424 -10.88 -26.76 -11.11
CA ASN A 424 -9.88 -25.73 -11.34
C ASN A 424 -10.57 -24.48 -11.87
N VAL A 425 -10.24 -23.31 -11.31
CA VAL A 425 -10.81 -22.04 -11.71
C VAL A 425 -9.73 -21.00 -12.00
N GLN A 426 -9.96 -20.14 -12.99
CA GLN A 426 -9.09 -19.02 -13.36
C GLN A 426 -9.81 -17.68 -13.16
N PHE A 427 -9.07 -16.66 -12.72
CA PHE A 427 -9.64 -15.32 -12.46
C PHE A 427 -9.43 -14.32 -13.61
N LYS A 428 -8.65 -14.68 -14.63
CA LYS A 428 -8.36 -13.90 -15.84
C LYS A 428 -8.11 -14.86 -17.00
N GLU A 429 -8.23 -14.40 -18.24
CA GLU A 429 -7.84 -15.16 -19.43
C GLU A 429 -6.35 -15.54 -19.33
N ASP A 430 -6.03 -16.81 -19.56
CA ASP A 430 -4.69 -17.42 -19.45
C ASP A 430 -4.02 -17.30 -18.06
N GLY A 431 -4.79 -17.09 -16.99
CA GLY A 431 -4.27 -17.02 -15.62
C GLY A 431 -4.04 -18.37 -14.94
N ALA A 432 -3.37 -18.35 -13.78
CA ALA A 432 -3.19 -19.51 -12.93
C ALA A 432 -4.54 -20.15 -12.52
N THR A 433 -4.55 -21.49 -12.46
CA THR A 433 -5.71 -22.27 -12.04
C THR A 433 -5.63 -22.61 -10.57
N TYR A 434 -6.73 -22.40 -9.84
CA TYR A 434 -6.84 -22.72 -8.42
C TYR A 434 -7.89 -23.80 -8.19
N ALA A 435 -7.56 -24.80 -7.38
CA ALA A 435 -8.45 -25.92 -7.09
C ALA A 435 -9.43 -25.60 -5.95
N TYR A 436 -10.73 -25.75 -6.21
CA TYR A 436 -11.81 -25.59 -5.23
C TYR A 436 -12.65 -26.86 -5.14
N LEU A 437 -13.20 -27.14 -3.95
CA LEU A 437 -14.24 -28.16 -3.81
C LEU A 437 -15.53 -27.64 -4.44
N THR A 438 -16.14 -28.46 -5.29
CA THR A 438 -17.41 -28.09 -5.95
C THR A 438 -18.57 -27.95 -4.98
N GLY A 439 -18.48 -28.51 -3.77
CA GLY A 439 -19.53 -28.43 -2.76
C GLY A 439 -20.84 -29.11 -3.17
N GLY A 440 -20.79 -30.07 -4.11
CA GLY A 440 -21.97 -30.71 -4.68
C GLY A 440 -22.66 -29.91 -5.78
N ILE A 441 -22.13 -28.74 -6.16
CA ILE A 441 -22.63 -27.95 -7.29
C ILE A 441 -22.20 -28.65 -8.59
N SER A 442 -23.17 -28.91 -9.47
CA SER A 442 -22.90 -29.47 -10.79
C SER A 442 -22.27 -28.42 -11.71
N LEU A 443 -20.97 -28.57 -11.97
CA LEU A 443 -20.15 -27.66 -12.77
C LEU A 443 -19.55 -28.39 -13.98
N LYS A 444 -19.23 -27.63 -15.03
CA LYS A 444 -18.44 -28.07 -16.19
C LYS A 444 -17.42 -27.00 -16.59
N ALA A 445 -16.38 -27.41 -17.32
CA ALA A 445 -15.46 -26.48 -17.96
C ALA A 445 -16.23 -25.44 -18.79
N GLY A 446 -15.84 -24.16 -18.65
CA GLY A 446 -16.53 -23.02 -19.25
C GLY A 446 -17.58 -22.34 -18.37
N ASP A 447 -17.96 -22.93 -17.23
CA ASP A 447 -18.89 -22.28 -16.30
C ASP A 447 -18.19 -21.15 -15.52
N PHE A 448 -18.85 -20.01 -15.34
CA PHE A 448 -18.40 -19.01 -14.37
C PHE A 448 -18.97 -19.30 -12.99
N VAL A 449 -18.14 -19.14 -11.97
CA VAL A 449 -18.45 -19.41 -10.56
C VAL A 449 -17.96 -18.29 -9.66
N VAL A 450 -18.55 -18.18 -8.48
CA VAL A 450 -18.08 -17.28 -7.43
C VAL A 450 -17.40 -18.11 -6.35
N VAL A 451 -16.17 -17.75 -6.02
CA VAL A 451 -15.32 -18.46 -5.06
C VAL A 451 -14.75 -17.48 -4.03
N PRO A 452 -14.44 -17.91 -2.80
CA PRO A 452 -13.84 -17.06 -1.79
C PRO A 452 -12.30 -17.04 -1.91
N ILE A 453 -11.70 -15.86 -1.89
CA ILE A 453 -10.25 -15.66 -1.92
C ILE A 453 -9.73 -15.01 -0.63
N GLY A 454 -8.46 -15.29 -0.29
CA GLY A 454 -7.80 -14.77 0.92
C GLY A 454 -8.40 -15.23 2.25
N ASP A 455 -7.84 -14.76 3.36
CA ASP A 455 -8.28 -15.10 4.73
C ASP A 455 -9.58 -14.38 5.12
N HIS A 456 -9.89 -13.28 4.43
CA HIS A 456 -11.13 -12.52 4.61
C HIS A 456 -12.31 -13.03 3.77
N GLN A 457 -12.13 -14.13 3.03
CA GLN A 457 -13.18 -14.80 2.24
C GLN A 457 -13.87 -13.84 1.25
N ALA A 458 -13.10 -12.97 0.60
CA ALA A 458 -13.65 -12.04 -0.38
C ALA A 458 -14.19 -12.82 -1.60
N GLU A 459 -15.40 -12.51 -2.07
CA GLU A 459 -16.02 -13.20 -3.20
C GLU A 459 -15.44 -12.71 -4.53
N LYS A 460 -14.93 -13.61 -5.36
CA LYS A 460 -14.39 -13.27 -6.69
C LYS A 460 -14.96 -14.19 -7.77
N LEU A 461 -15.17 -13.63 -8.96
CA LEU A 461 -15.66 -14.34 -10.14
C LEU A 461 -14.50 -15.09 -10.81
N ALA A 462 -14.69 -16.37 -11.10
CA ALA A 462 -13.70 -17.22 -11.76
C ALA A 462 -14.35 -18.09 -12.84
N LEU A 463 -13.58 -18.46 -13.86
CA LEU A 463 -13.95 -19.38 -14.93
C LEU A 463 -13.48 -20.79 -14.56
N VAL A 464 -14.39 -21.78 -14.57
CA VAL A 464 -14.04 -23.19 -14.40
C VAL A 464 -13.31 -23.68 -15.64
N THR A 465 -12.07 -24.13 -15.50
CA THR A 465 -11.29 -24.71 -16.60
C THR A 465 -11.41 -26.23 -16.64
N GLU A 466 -11.53 -26.87 -15.49
CA GLU A 466 -11.61 -28.32 -15.39
C GLU A 466 -12.43 -28.74 -14.16
N VAL A 467 -13.12 -29.87 -14.25
CA VAL A 467 -13.80 -30.53 -13.12
C VAL A 467 -13.32 -31.97 -13.07
N PHE A 468 -12.80 -32.38 -11.92
CA PHE A 468 -12.19 -33.70 -11.75
C PHE A 468 -12.53 -34.31 -10.38
N VAL A 469 -12.35 -35.62 -10.26
CA VAL A 469 -12.62 -36.37 -9.04
C VAL A 469 -11.34 -37.02 -8.57
N CYS A 470 -10.95 -36.76 -7.32
CA CYS A 470 -9.75 -37.30 -6.71
C CYS A 470 -10.07 -37.99 -5.38
N SER A 471 -9.22 -38.94 -4.98
CA SER A 471 -9.25 -39.46 -3.61
C SER A 471 -8.56 -38.50 -2.64
N THR A 472 -8.72 -38.69 -1.33
CA THR A 472 -8.03 -37.88 -0.30
C THR A 472 -6.50 -37.85 -0.49
N GLN A 473 -5.89 -38.94 -0.97
CA GLN A 473 -4.43 -39.05 -1.16
C GLN A 473 -3.93 -38.30 -2.39
N ASN A 474 -4.79 -38.07 -3.38
CA ASN A 474 -4.44 -37.42 -4.65
C ASN A 474 -5.10 -36.04 -4.80
N ALA A 475 -5.71 -35.53 -3.73
CA ALA A 475 -6.35 -34.22 -3.74
C ALA A 475 -5.28 -33.12 -3.76
N PRO A 476 -5.46 -32.05 -4.57
CA PRO A 476 -4.50 -30.94 -4.63
C PRO A 476 -4.29 -30.30 -3.26
N TYR A 477 -5.33 -30.31 -2.43
CA TYR A 477 -5.31 -29.90 -1.03
C TYR A 477 -6.12 -30.87 -0.18
N PRO A 478 -5.78 -31.05 1.11
CA PRO A 478 -6.62 -31.77 2.05
C PRO A 478 -8.05 -31.21 2.03
N PRO A 479 -9.11 -32.04 1.90
CA PRO A 479 -10.49 -31.57 1.80
C PRO A 479 -10.94 -30.68 2.96
N GLU A 480 -10.32 -30.82 4.13
CA GLU A 480 -10.60 -30.02 5.34
C GLU A 480 -10.05 -28.59 5.26
N LYS A 481 -9.10 -28.35 4.35
CA LYS A 481 -8.44 -27.05 4.12
C LYS A 481 -8.84 -26.40 2.79
N ALA A 482 -9.40 -27.18 1.87
CA ALA A 482 -9.82 -26.70 0.57
C ALA A 482 -11.06 -25.79 0.69
N LYS A 483 -11.05 -24.67 -0.03
CA LYS A 483 -12.20 -23.76 -0.12
C LYS A 483 -13.25 -24.32 -1.08
N PHE A 484 -14.51 -23.92 -0.88
CA PHE A 484 -15.65 -24.37 -1.68
C PHE A 484 -16.08 -23.32 -2.69
N VAL A 485 -16.61 -23.77 -3.83
CA VAL A 485 -17.38 -22.92 -4.73
C VAL A 485 -18.66 -22.46 -4.02
N LEU A 486 -18.91 -21.15 -4.00
CA LEU A 486 -20.08 -20.58 -3.31
C LEU A 486 -21.34 -20.73 -4.15
N ARG A 487 -21.25 -20.40 -5.45
CA ARG A 487 -22.36 -20.47 -6.40
C ARG A 487 -21.88 -20.40 -7.85
N LYS A 488 -22.72 -20.90 -8.76
CA LYS A 488 -22.59 -20.65 -10.20
C LYS A 488 -23.04 -19.23 -10.54
N SER A 489 -22.35 -18.58 -11.47
CA SER A 489 -22.62 -17.23 -11.95
C SER A 489 -23.35 -17.28 -13.30
N GLU A 490 -24.22 -16.31 -13.57
CA GLU A 490 -24.92 -16.16 -14.86
C GLU A 490 -24.05 -15.47 -15.93
N ARG A 491 -22.87 -14.99 -15.57
CA ARG A 491 -21.94 -14.33 -16.50
C ARG A 491 -21.29 -15.33 -17.45
N THR A 492 -20.99 -14.87 -18.66
CA THR A 492 -20.40 -15.68 -19.74
C THR A 492 -19.02 -15.18 -20.22
N ALA A 493 -18.49 -14.10 -19.63
CA ALA A 493 -17.17 -13.55 -19.95
C ALA A 493 -16.57 -12.79 -18.74
N PHE A 494 -15.25 -12.62 -18.74
CA PHE A 494 -14.54 -11.74 -17.81
C PHE A 494 -14.90 -10.26 -18.12
N PRO A 495 -14.94 -9.37 -17.11
CA PRO A 495 -15.15 -7.95 -17.36
C PRO A 495 -13.96 -7.38 -18.18
N GLU A 496 -14.28 -6.72 -19.30
CA GLU A 496 -13.30 -6.16 -20.24
C GLU A 496 -12.54 -4.98 -19.61
N ARG A 497 -11.20 -5.02 -19.64
CA ARG A 497 -10.33 -3.92 -19.16
C ARG A 497 -10.46 -2.72 -20.09
N THR A 498 -11.07 -1.63 -19.61
CA THR A 498 -11.02 -0.35 -20.32
C THR A 498 -9.63 0.28 -20.11
N LYS A 499 -8.76 0.27 -21.13
CA LYS A 499 -7.49 1.01 -21.10
C LYS A 499 -7.77 2.52 -21.09
N PRO A 500 -7.19 3.32 -20.17
CA PRO A 500 -7.13 4.77 -20.35
C PRO A 500 -6.20 5.10 -21.53
N GLN A 501 -6.72 5.76 -22.56
CA GLN A 501 -5.87 6.35 -23.60
C GLN A 501 -5.16 7.59 -23.04
N HIS A 502 -3.82 7.55 -22.96
CA HIS A 502 -3.02 8.76 -22.86
C HIS A 502 -3.16 9.59 -24.16
N PRO A 503 -3.52 10.87 -24.10
CA PRO A 503 -3.42 11.74 -25.27
C PRO A 503 -1.95 12.07 -25.55
N ALA A 504 -1.55 11.94 -26.83
CA ALA A 504 -0.21 12.26 -27.32
C ALA A 504 0.15 13.76 -27.14
N PRO A 505 1.45 14.11 -27.01
CA PRO A 505 1.88 15.49 -26.81
C PRO A 505 1.64 16.32 -28.09
N LYS A 506 0.86 17.40 -27.98
CA LYS A 506 0.66 18.35 -29.08
C LYS A 506 1.78 19.37 -29.12
N GLN A 507 2.44 19.43 -30.28
CA GLN A 507 3.37 20.51 -30.65
C GLN A 507 2.66 21.88 -30.65
N ALA A 508 3.42 22.91 -30.28
CA ALA A 508 2.98 24.30 -30.18
C ALA A 508 2.48 24.89 -31.51
N ALA A 509 1.30 25.49 -31.49
CA ALA A 509 0.84 26.44 -32.50
C ALA A 509 0.07 27.60 -31.82
N ALA A 510 0.40 28.83 -32.23
CA ALA A 510 -0.14 30.10 -31.75
C ALA A 510 -1.64 30.31 -32.12
N PRO A 511 -2.34 31.31 -31.54
CA PRO A 511 -3.73 31.17 -31.13
C PRO A 511 -4.76 31.58 -32.20
N ALA A 512 -5.89 30.87 -32.24
CA ALA A 512 -7.10 31.32 -32.93
C ALA A 512 -8.37 31.05 -32.10
N ARG A 513 -8.94 32.17 -31.63
CA ARG A 513 -10.35 32.53 -31.38
C ARG A 513 -11.35 31.49 -30.82
N LEU A 514 -11.99 31.93 -29.72
CA LEU A 514 -13.18 31.38 -29.07
C LEU A 514 -14.22 30.80 -30.03
N ASN A 515 -14.75 29.62 -29.66
CA ASN A 515 -16.19 29.39 -29.72
C ASN A 515 -16.67 28.55 -28.53
N ARG A 516 -17.73 29.05 -27.90
CA ARG A 516 -18.41 28.52 -26.72
C ARG A 516 -19.26 27.31 -27.08
N GLY A 517 -19.32 26.33 -26.18
CA GLY A 517 -20.48 25.44 -26.05
C GLY A 517 -20.13 23.96 -25.85
N ALA A 518 -19.96 23.53 -24.60
CA ALA A 518 -20.28 22.17 -24.18
C ALA A 518 -20.54 22.14 -22.66
N GLN A 519 -21.69 21.57 -22.28
CA GLN A 519 -22.23 21.46 -20.93
C GLN A 519 -21.46 20.41 -20.11
N PHE A 520 -21.06 20.76 -18.89
CA PHE A 520 -20.57 19.80 -17.90
C PHE A 520 -21.75 19.06 -17.25
N ARG A 521 -21.70 17.72 -17.27
CA ARG A 521 -22.60 16.85 -16.50
C ARG A 521 -22.12 16.78 -15.05
N LEU A 522 -23.04 17.06 -14.14
CA LEU A 522 -22.92 16.89 -12.69
C LEU A 522 -22.75 15.40 -12.34
N CYS A 523 -21.71 15.06 -11.58
CA CYS A 523 -21.62 13.79 -10.85
C CYS A 523 -22.17 13.98 -9.43
N SER A 524 -23.12 13.13 -9.05
CA SER A 524 -23.79 13.09 -7.75
C SER A 524 -23.00 12.25 -6.74
N PRO A 525 -22.99 12.57 -5.43
CA PRO A 525 -22.21 11.83 -4.43
C PRO A 525 -23.07 10.79 -3.70
N HIS A 526 -22.74 9.50 -3.82
CA HIS A 526 -23.26 8.49 -2.90
C HIS A 526 -22.29 7.30 -2.73
N ARG A 527 -21.62 7.22 -1.57
CA ARG A 527 -21.48 6.00 -0.75
C ARG A 527 -20.83 6.29 0.62
N PRO A 528 -21.53 6.08 1.77
CA PRO A 528 -21.00 6.39 3.10
C PRO A 528 -20.23 5.25 3.81
N GLN A 529 -19.92 4.13 3.15
CA GLN A 529 -19.42 2.93 3.84
C GLN A 529 -17.90 2.80 3.95
N ILE A 530 -17.12 3.58 3.19
CA ILE A 530 -15.64 3.51 3.20
C ILE A 530 -15.03 4.35 4.35
N ARG A 531 -15.72 5.41 4.80
CA ARG A 531 -15.29 6.32 5.89
C ARG A 531 -15.09 5.65 7.27
N ARG A 532 -15.56 4.41 7.47
CA ARG A 532 -15.44 3.70 8.75
C ARG A 532 -14.27 2.73 8.83
N SER A 533 -13.65 2.34 7.71
CA SER A 533 -12.61 1.31 7.68
C SER A 533 -11.23 1.88 7.99
N LEU A 534 -10.86 3.00 7.36
CA LEU A 534 -9.57 3.68 7.57
C LEU A 534 -9.45 4.27 8.98
N ARG A 535 -10.52 4.89 9.50
CA ARG A 535 -10.56 5.38 10.90
C ARG A 535 -10.51 4.27 11.96
N ARG A 536 -10.87 3.03 11.63
CA ARG A 536 -10.76 1.87 12.53
C ARG A 536 -9.37 1.26 12.51
N LEU A 537 -8.66 1.30 11.39
CA LEU A 537 -7.26 0.87 11.28
C LEU A 537 -6.35 1.81 12.08
N TYR A 538 -6.51 3.12 11.92
CA TYR A 538 -5.76 4.14 12.66
C TYR A 538 -5.97 4.04 14.19
N ASN A 539 -7.22 3.85 14.64
CA ASN A 539 -7.54 3.78 16.08
C ASN A 539 -7.28 2.41 16.74
N ARG A 540 -7.21 1.30 15.99
CA ARG A 540 -6.88 -0.02 16.57
C ARG A 540 -5.38 -0.19 16.82
N GLN A 541 -4.53 0.42 15.99
CA GLN A 541 -3.08 0.35 16.16
C GLN A 541 -2.58 1.25 17.30
N SER A 542 -3.21 2.41 17.52
CA SER A 542 -2.91 3.29 18.67
C SER A 542 -3.22 2.62 20.02
N HIS A 543 -4.32 1.87 20.12
CA HIS A 543 -4.64 1.10 21.34
C HIS A 543 -3.67 -0.06 21.61
N ARG A 544 -3.12 -0.74 20.59
CA ARG A 544 -2.08 -1.77 20.79
C ARG A 544 -0.79 -1.19 21.38
N ARG A 545 -0.39 0.03 20.98
CA ARG A 545 0.79 0.74 21.54
C ARG A 545 0.63 1.09 23.03
N SER A 546 -0.58 1.45 23.47
CA SER A 546 -0.85 1.74 24.90
C SER A 546 -0.75 0.50 25.81
N SER A 547 -1.04 -0.69 25.28
CA SER A 547 -0.96 -1.95 26.01
C SER A 547 0.46 -2.54 26.04
N ALA A 548 1.26 -2.30 24.99
CA ALA A 548 2.66 -2.72 24.92
C ALA A 548 3.58 -1.85 25.82
N ARG A 549 3.39 -0.52 25.86
CA ARG A 549 4.15 0.37 26.75
C ARG A 549 3.88 0.09 28.25
N ARG A 550 2.66 -0.33 28.62
CA ARG A 550 2.36 -0.75 30.01
C ARG A 550 3.05 -2.05 30.41
N ARG A 551 3.38 -2.95 29.47
CA ARG A 551 4.07 -4.22 29.78
C ARG A 551 5.59 -4.08 29.90
N GLN A 552 6.19 -3.06 29.28
CA GLN A 552 7.63 -2.76 29.44
C GLN A 552 7.97 -1.96 30.70
N SER A 553 7.00 -1.27 31.31
CA SER A 553 7.21 -0.52 32.56
C SER A 553 6.99 -1.36 33.83
N GLN A 554 6.73 -2.67 33.70
CA GLN A 554 6.51 -3.60 34.82
C GLN A 554 7.44 -4.84 34.76
N LYS A 555 8.61 -4.75 34.12
CA LYS A 555 9.67 -5.74 34.24
C LYS A 555 10.96 -5.08 34.72
#